data_AF-A0A126T5H8-F1
#
_entry.id   AF-A0A126T5H8-F1
#
_cell.length_a   1.000
_cell.length_b   1.000
_cell.length_c   1.000
_cell.angle_alpha   90.00
_cell.angle_beta   90.00
_cell.angle_gamma   90.00
#
_symmetry.space_group_name_H-M   'P 1'
#
loop_
_entity.id
_entity.type
_entity.pdbx_description
1 polymer ?
#
loop_
_entity_poly.entity_id
_entity_poly.type
_entity_poly.pdbx_seq_one_letter_code
_entity_poly.pdbx_strand_id
1 'polypeptide(L)'
;MIWKFLKKSPDKTPAEASAPEATVNQLPLSYLQKLIPLGDLPAADLLAIPVTMRNFNPGDIIFNRGAEAEQLSYLYTGNVYLEANNGMGYTIEADTFKAFYPLATSGEHAFSAIAKSPTQIIYMPLSNLQRSSKPVNNPLINPESIPHKLRDSFFFDSFCDAFRADNLHVPSLPDVALRLRSALQKDISIADAVKILNLDPVISSKLIQVANSPIYRGSNPITSSHDAVNRLGFKTTQNLVTSISLHQLFRSRNRQLNNIIQTLWKQSIQIASLSHTLAGLTRKVNADEALLAGLIHNIGALPIVTFAESIDISRYTEEELRASIACLQGLLGTYILKKWHFPDNFQQIPVNTTHWYYDDGQGLQLYDVVLLAKFHSQLGGANAQKLPPLNTLPAFQKLDDSALTPDMSLKALQDAKQQIAEAISFFRT
;
A
#
# COMPACT_ATOMS: atom_id res chain seq x y z
N MET A 1 -37.03 68.51 -16.36
CA MET A 1 -36.74 67.07 -16.15
C MET A 1 -35.23 66.90 -16.22
N ILE A 2 -34.48 67.02 -15.14
CA ILE A 2 -34.25 66.04 -14.05
C ILE A 2 -33.41 64.83 -14.51
N TRP A 3 -32.10 64.90 -14.17
CA TRP A 3 -31.16 63.82 -13.75
C TRP A 3 -30.85 62.65 -14.72
N LYS A 4 -29.69 61.98 -14.75
CA LYS A 4 -28.30 62.17 -14.28
C LYS A 4 -27.49 61.01 -14.92
N PHE A 5 -26.23 61.28 -15.23
CA PHE A 5 -25.08 60.37 -15.32
C PHE A 5 -25.24 58.91 -14.83
N LEU A 6 -24.87 57.95 -15.68
CA LEU A 6 -24.25 56.68 -15.27
C LEU A 6 -23.08 56.36 -16.23
N LYS A 7 -21.87 56.67 -15.76
CA LYS A 7 -20.60 56.23 -16.34
C LYS A 7 -20.40 54.74 -16.05
N LYS A 8 -19.94 54.01 -17.06
CA LYS A 8 -19.29 52.69 -16.96
C LYS A 8 -18.32 52.64 -15.78
N SER A 9 -18.54 51.71 -14.85
CA SER A 9 -17.47 51.23 -13.96
C SER A 9 -16.63 50.20 -14.72
N PRO A 10 -15.29 50.25 -14.63
CA PRO A 10 -14.44 49.21 -15.19
C PRO A 10 -14.48 47.96 -14.30
N ASP A 11 -14.23 46.82 -14.95
CA ASP A 11 -14.04 45.49 -14.39
C ASP A 11 -13.27 45.52 -13.06
N LYS A 12 -13.88 44.95 -12.02
CA LYS A 12 -13.15 44.55 -10.82
C LYS A 12 -12.41 43.26 -11.15
N THR A 13 -11.11 43.35 -11.31
CA THR A 13 -10.18 42.23 -11.09
C THR A 13 -10.57 41.51 -9.79
N PRO A 14 -10.59 40.16 -9.74
CA PRO A 14 -10.77 39.45 -8.49
C PRO A 14 -9.63 39.85 -7.56
N ALA A 15 -9.98 40.33 -6.37
CA ALA A 15 -8.99 40.67 -5.35
C ALA A 15 -8.16 39.42 -5.03
N GLU A 16 -6.85 39.49 -5.29
CA GLU A 16 -5.88 38.60 -4.66
C GLU A 16 -6.06 38.72 -3.15
N ALA A 17 -6.56 37.65 -2.52
CA ALA A 17 -6.63 37.54 -1.08
C ALA A 17 -5.20 37.67 -0.53
N SER A 18 -4.96 38.70 0.26
CA SER A 18 -3.70 38.94 0.97
C SER A 18 -3.34 37.70 1.79
N ALA A 19 -2.23 37.05 1.45
CA ALA A 19 -1.74 35.88 2.18
C ALA A 19 -1.49 36.25 3.65
N PRO A 20 -2.04 35.50 4.63
CA PRO A 20 -1.90 35.81 6.06
C PRO A 20 -0.45 35.70 6.54
N GLU A 21 -0.08 36.56 7.49
CA GLU A 21 1.28 36.69 8.06
C GLU A 21 1.84 35.33 8.53
N ALA A 22 3.00 34.95 7.99
CA ALA A 22 3.69 33.71 8.33
C ALA A 22 4.60 33.93 9.55
N THR A 23 4.37 33.17 10.62
CA THR A 23 5.24 33.15 11.80
C THR A 23 6.16 31.92 11.73
N VAL A 24 7.46 32.14 11.94
CA VAL A 24 8.45 31.06 12.02
C VAL A 24 8.47 30.55 13.45
N ASN A 25 7.91 29.37 13.68
CA ASN A 25 7.87 28.74 15.00
C ASN A 25 8.68 27.44 14.98
N GLN A 26 9.55 27.25 15.98
CA GLN A 26 10.12 25.93 16.26
C GLN A 26 9.06 25.08 16.97
N LEU A 27 8.57 24.05 16.29
CA LEU A 27 7.65 23.08 16.87
C LEU A 27 8.40 22.10 17.78
N PRO A 28 7.80 21.64 18.88
CA PRO A 28 8.45 20.65 19.74
C PRO A 28 8.67 19.34 18.98
N LEU A 29 9.82 18.68 19.22
CA LEU A 29 10.16 17.40 18.59
C LEU A 29 9.06 16.35 18.78
N SER A 30 8.42 16.33 19.96
CA SER A 30 7.33 15.42 20.28
C SER A 30 6.06 15.64 19.44
N TYR A 31 5.88 16.81 18.84
CA TYR A 31 4.82 17.06 17.85
C TYR A 31 5.28 16.65 16.46
N LEU A 32 6.50 17.01 16.05
CA LEU A 32 7.06 16.63 14.74
C LEU A 32 7.10 15.11 14.53
N GLN A 33 7.42 14.35 15.57
CA GLN A 33 7.41 12.89 15.57
C GLN A 33 6.01 12.27 15.38
N LYS A 34 4.94 13.04 15.55
CA LYS A 34 3.57 12.57 15.28
C LYS A 34 3.17 12.73 13.82
N LEU A 35 3.81 13.63 13.07
CA LEU A 35 3.47 13.90 11.67
C LEU A 35 3.82 12.67 10.82
N ILE A 36 2.98 12.35 9.85
CA ILE A 36 3.17 11.22 8.94
C ILE A 36 3.27 11.79 7.52
N PRO A 37 4.27 11.38 6.71
CA PRO A 37 5.32 10.43 7.05
C PRO A 37 6.50 11.05 7.83
N LEU A 38 6.56 12.38 7.97
CA LEU A 38 7.78 13.10 8.40
C LEU A 38 8.38 12.62 9.72
N GLY A 39 7.57 12.19 10.67
CA GLY A 39 7.97 11.74 12.00
C GLY A 39 8.92 10.54 12.01
N ASP A 40 9.02 9.81 10.90
CA ASP A 40 9.97 8.70 10.73
C ASP A 40 11.41 9.17 10.43
N LEU A 41 11.62 10.48 10.19
CA LEU A 41 12.96 11.04 10.02
C LEU A 41 13.73 11.09 11.35
N PRO A 42 15.08 11.00 11.31
CA PRO A 42 15.91 11.19 12.50
C PRO A 42 15.60 12.49 13.23
N ALA A 43 15.71 12.51 14.57
CA ALA A 43 15.38 13.68 15.37
C ALA A 43 16.16 14.95 14.96
N ALA A 44 17.42 14.79 14.55
CA ALA A 44 18.25 15.88 14.05
C ALA A 44 17.70 16.45 12.73
N ASP A 45 17.26 15.59 11.81
CA ASP A 45 16.66 15.99 10.54
C ASP A 45 15.32 16.69 10.77
N LEU A 46 14.47 16.18 11.67
CA LEU A 46 13.18 16.79 12.02
C LEU A 46 13.32 18.23 12.52
N LEU A 47 14.26 18.46 13.44
CA LEU A 47 14.51 19.79 14.02
C LEU A 47 15.12 20.78 13.01
N ALA A 48 15.74 20.28 11.95
CA ALA A 48 16.32 21.09 10.88
C ALA A 48 15.30 21.51 9.80
N ILE A 49 14.07 20.97 9.82
CA ILE A 49 13.04 21.31 8.83
C ILE A 49 12.57 22.76 9.04
N PRO A 50 12.63 23.63 8.01
CA PRO A 50 12.06 24.96 8.12
C PRO A 50 10.52 24.87 8.16
N VAL A 51 9.94 25.46 9.20
CA VAL A 51 8.50 25.44 9.48
C VAL A 51 7.96 26.86 9.43
N THR A 52 6.91 27.08 8.64
CA THR A 52 6.13 28.32 8.68
C THR A 52 4.69 28.02 9.10
N MET A 53 4.10 28.89 9.91
CA MET A 53 2.71 28.75 10.36
C MET A 53 1.88 29.93 9.87
N ARG A 54 0.70 29.65 9.31
CA ARG A 54 -0.26 30.66 8.88
C ARG A 54 -1.62 30.44 9.53
N ASN A 55 -2.29 31.54 9.83
CA ASN A 55 -3.62 31.56 10.44
C ASN A 55 -4.68 31.83 9.36
N PHE A 56 -5.82 31.14 9.45
CA PHE A 56 -6.95 31.25 8.54
C PHE A 56 -8.24 31.43 9.34
N ASN A 57 -9.11 32.32 8.87
CA ASN A 57 -10.44 32.52 9.43
C ASN A 57 -11.45 31.53 8.83
N PRO A 58 -12.58 31.28 9.51
CA PRO A 58 -13.65 30.46 8.94
C PRO A 58 -14.11 31.02 7.58
N GLY A 59 -14.13 30.16 6.56
CA GLY A 59 -14.47 30.51 5.19
C GLY A 59 -13.27 30.79 4.29
N ASP A 60 -12.07 31.00 4.84
CA ASP A 60 -10.88 31.24 4.04
C ASP A 60 -10.47 29.98 3.26
N ILE A 61 -10.05 30.19 2.02
CA ILE A 61 -9.48 29.14 1.17
C ILE A 61 -8.00 29.03 1.49
N ILE A 62 -7.58 27.84 1.93
CA ILE A 62 -6.18 27.53 2.24
C ILE A 62 -5.40 27.28 0.95
N PHE A 63 -5.97 26.49 0.03
CA PHE A 63 -5.49 26.31 -1.33
C PHE A 63 -6.63 25.86 -2.26
N ASN A 64 -6.48 26.15 -3.56
CA ASN A 64 -7.45 25.79 -4.59
C ASN A 64 -7.01 24.53 -5.33
N ARG A 65 -7.98 23.71 -5.76
CA ARG A 65 -7.73 22.63 -6.71
C ARG A 65 -7.04 23.16 -7.99
N GLY A 66 -6.05 22.44 -8.47
CA GLY A 66 -5.27 22.77 -9.68
C GLY A 66 -4.22 23.85 -9.46
N ALA A 67 -4.11 24.44 -8.26
CA ALA A 67 -3.00 25.31 -7.94
C ALA A 67 -1.74 24.47 -7.68
N GLU A 68 -0.59 24.99 -8.09
CA GLU A 68 0.70 24.38 -7.80
C GLU A 68 0.99 24.41 -6.29
N ALA A 69 1.50 23.30 -5.77
CA ALA A 69 1.84 23.10 -4.38
C ALA A 69 3.37 23.05 -4.23
N GLU A 70 3.96 24.16 -3.80
CA GLU A 70 5.39 24.23 -3.50
C GLU A 70 5.74 23.77 -2.08
N GLN A 71 4.72 23.63 -1.22
CA GLN A 71 4.88 23.32 0.21
C GLN A 71 3.90 22.24 0.69
N LEU A 72 4.41 21.38 1.56
CA LEU A 72 3.66 20.38 2.30
C LEU A 72 2.91 21.06 3.44
N SER A 73 1.59 20.85 3.53
CA SER A 73 0.73 21.51 4.51
C SER A 73 0.12 20.52 5.50
N TYR A 74 0.11 20.88 6.79
CA TYR A 74 -0.48 20.10 7.89
C TYR A 74 -1.45 20.95 8.71
N LEU A 75 -2.53 20.34 9.18
CA LEU A 75 -3.46 20.98 10.10
C LEU A 75 -2.90 20.98 11.53
N TYR A 76 -2.68 22.18 12.09
CA TYR A 76 -2.19 22.33 13.46
C TYR A 76 -3.34 22.49 14.47
N THR A 77 -4.27 23.40 14.18
CA THR A 77 -5.48 23.66 15.00
C THR A 77 -6.65 24.01 14.09
N GLY A 78 -7.87 23.79 14.57
CA GLY A 78 -9.09 24.08 13.81
C GLY A 78 -9.55 22.93 12.93
N ASN A 79 -10.40 23.25 11.96
CA ASN A 79 -11.12 22.28 11.12
C ASN A 79 -11.02 22.70 9.66
N VAL A 80 -10.67 21.76 8.78
CA VAL A 80 -10.53 21.99 7.34
C VAL A 80 -11.46 21.07 6.57
N TYR A 81 -12.24 21.64 5.64
CA TYR A 81 -13.01 20.88 4.68
C TYR A 81 -12.26 20.76 3.37
N LEU A 82 -12.10 19.53 2.87
CA LEU A 82 -11.48 19.24 1.59
C LEU A 82 -12.56 18.88 0.57
N GLU A 83 -12.66 19.66 -0.50
CA GLU A 83 -13.70 19.56 -1.52
C GLU A 83 -13.13 19.06 -2.86
N ALA A 84 -13.76 18.04 -3.44
CA ALA A 84 -13.42 17.45 -4.73
C ALA A 84 -14.20 18.13 -5.89
N ASN A 85 -13.91 17.71 -7.13
CA ASN A 85 -14.57 18.25 -8.33
C ASN A 85 -16.07 18.00 -8.47
N ASN A 86 -16.56 16.94 -7.84
CA ASN A 86 -17.97 16.55 -7.84
C ASN A 86 -18.76 17.21 -6.69
N GLY A 87 -18.16 18.14 -5.95
CA GLY A 87 -18.76 18.80 -4.79
C GLY A 87 -18.82 17.94 -3.52
N MET A 88 -18.37 16.68 -3.59
CA MET A 88 -18.20 15.84 -2.41
C MET A 88 -16.92 16.24 -1.68
N GLY A 89 -16.91 16.02 -0.37
CA GLY A 89 -15.76 16.36 0.45
C GLY A 89 -15.85 15.77 1.84
N TYR A 90 -14.85 16.05 2.66
CA TYR A 90 -14.82 15.62 4.05
C TYR A 90 -14.05 16.62 4.91
N THR A 91 -14.37 16.62 6.21
CA THR A 91 -13.70 17.47 7.20
C THR A 91 -12.55 16.72 7.86
N ILE A 92 -11.42 17.42 8.07
CA ILE A 92 -10.32 17.03 8.93
C ILE A 92 -10.36 17.95 10.15
N GLU A 93 -10.40 17.33 11.34
CA GLU A 93 -10.44 18.01 12.64
C GLU A 93 -9.08 17.81 13.33
N ALA A 94 -8.54 18.87 13.94
CA ALA A 94 -7.17 18.89 14.49
C ALA A 94 -6.93 17.88 15.62
N ASP A 95 -7.97 17.44 16.32
CA ASP A 95 -7.91 16.44 17.38
C ASP A 95 -7.97 14.98 16.88
N THR A 96 -8.12 14.78 15.57
CA THR A 96 -8.15 13.46 14.94
C THR A 96 -6.79 13.03 14.40
N PHE A 97 -6.57 11.72 14.26
CA PHE A 97 -5.36 11.19 13.61
C PHE A 97 -5.15 11.73 12.19
N LYS A 98 -6.22 12.13 11.50
CA LYS A 98 -6.14 12.68 10.13
C LYS A 98 -5.36 14.01 10.07
N ALA A 99 -5.29 14.77 11.16
CA ALA A 99 -4.55 16.02 11.23
C ALA A 99 -3.02 15.82 11.14
N PHE A 100 -2.53 14.63 11.50
CA PHE A 100 -1.11 14.30 11.39
C PHE A 100 -0.68 13.91 9.98
N TYR A 101 -1.60 13.87 9.02
CA TYR A 101 -1.32 13.62 7.61
C TYR A 101 -1.32 14.94 6.82
N PRO A 102 -0.53 15.04 5.75
CA PRO A 102 -0.50 16.23 4.92
C PRO A 102 -1.85 16.43 4.25
N LEU A 103 -2.28 17.68 4.09
CA LEU A 103 -3.51 18.05 3.39
C LEU A 103 -3.38 17.91 1.86
N ALA A 104 -2.15 18.03 1.35
CA ALA A 104 -1.80 17.85 -0.05
C ALA A 104 -0.35 17.37 -0.19
N THR A 105 -0.08 16.59 -1.24
CA THR A 105 1.19 15.87 -1.44
C THR A 105 1.70 15.86 -2.88
N SER A 106 0.83 16.21 -3.84
CA SER A 106 1.15 16.37 -5.25
C SER A 106 1.66 17.76 -5.55
N GLY A 107 2.39 17.91 -6.66
CA GLY A 107 2.79 19.22 -7.19
C GLY A 107 1.60 20.09 -7.62
N GLU A 108 0.42 19.52 -7.86
CA GLU A 108 -0.84 20.24 -8.08
C GLU A 108 -1.92 19.75 -7.12
N HIS A 109 -2.67 20.64 -6.49
CA HIS A 109 -3.69 20.26 -5.52
C HIS A 109 -4.88 19.54 -6.19
N ALA A 110 -5.18 18.30 -5.79
CA ALA A 110 -6.36 17.58 -6.27
C ALA A 110 -7.69 18.06 -5.65
N PHE A 111 -7.64 18.82 -4.55
CA PHE A 111 -8.79 19.28 -3.77
C PHE A 111 -8.65 20.76 -3.41
N SER A 112 -9.77 21.42 -3.15
CA SER A 112 -9.78 22.75 -2.51
C SER A 112 -9.89 22.58 -0.99
N ALA A 113 -9.02 23.26 -0.24
CA ALA A 113 -9.05 23.24 1.23
C ALA A 113 -9.66 24.53 1.77
N ILE A 114 -10.67 24.40 2.62
CA ILE A 114 -11.46 25.53 3.16
C ILE A 114 -11.48 25.43 4.68
N ALA A 115 -11.07 26.50 5.37
CA ALA A 115 -11.15 26.58 6.83
C ALA A 115 -12.62 26.65 7.28
N LYS A 116 -13.02 25.81 8.23
CA LYS A 116 -14.39 25.80 8.81
C LYS A 116 -14.45 26.39 10.21
N SER A 117 -13.30 26.54 10.86
CA SER A 117 -13.12 27.24 12.14
C SER A 117 -11.83 28.07 12.07
N PRO A 118 -11.51 28.92 13.06
CA PRO A 118 -10.19 29.53 13.14
C PRO A 118 -9.11 28.44 13.09
N THR A 119 -8.30 28.45 12.04
CA THR A 119 -7.45 27.32 11.66
C THR A 119 -6.01 27.76 11.53
N GLN A 120 -5.09 26.95 12.03
CA GLN A 120 -3.65 27.16 11.83
C GLN A 120 -3.10 26.03 10.97
N ILE A 121 -2.39 26.40 9.90
CA ILE A 121 -1.74 25.47 8.98
C ILE A 121 -0.24 25.64 9.09
N ILE A 122 0.45 24.51 9.23
CA ILE A 122 1.91 24.41 9.16
C ILE A 122 2.31 24.09 7.73
N TYR A 123 3.31 24.80 7.21
CA TYR A 123 3.92 24.54 5.92
C TYR A 123 5.39 24.15 6.06
N MET A 124 5.81 23.18 5.25
CA MET A 124 7.17 22.66 5.17
C MET A 124 7.56 22.40 3.71
N PRO A 125 8.85 22.34 3.34
CA PRO A 125 9.26 22.00 1.98
C PRO A 125 8.76 20.62 1.52
N LEU A 126 8.19 20.54 0.32
CA LEU A 126 7.69 19.28 -0.26
C LEU A 126 8.80 18.22 -0.43
N SER A 127 10.05 18.66 -0.63
CA SER A 127 11.23 17.78 -0.70
C SER A 127 11.40 16.86 0.51
N ASN A 128 10.85 17.24 1.67
CA ASN A 128 10.93 16.43 2.88
C ASN A 128 10.00 15.20 2.82
N LEU A 129 8.91 15.27 2.05
CA LEU A 129 8.04 14.14 1.79
C LEU A 129 8.80 13.02 1.07
N GLN A 130 9.58 13.35 0.04
CA GLN A 130 10.40 12.37 -0.69
C GLN A 130 11.52 11.77 0.15
N ARG A 131 12.12 12.55 1.07
CA ARG A 131 13.16 12.05 1.99
C ARG A 131 12.59 11.07 3.00
N SER A 132 11.41 11.38 3.54
CA SER A 132 10.74 10.59 4.57
C SER A 132 10.02 9.34 4.01
N SER A 133 9.52 9.40 2.77
CA SER A 133 8.78 8.31 2.15
C SER A 133 9.65 7.19 1.57
N LYS A 134 10.96 7.43 1.41
CA LYS A 134 11.91 6.38 1.02
C LYS A 134 12.19 5.48 2.22
N PRO A 135 12.28 4.15 2.05
CA PRO A 135 12.70 3.25 3.12
C PRO A 135 14.18 3.49 3.42
N VAL A 136 14.49 4.40 4.35
CA VAL A 136 15.88 4.81 4.63
C VAL A 136 16.63 3.79 5.49
N ASN A 137 15.95 2.83 6.12
CA ASN A 137 16.50 2.18 7.29
C ASN A 137 16.29 0.65 7.33
N ASN A 138 17.39 -0.11 7.40
CA ASN A 138 17.40 -1.57 7.54
C ASN A 138 17.78 -1.98 8.98
N PRO A 139 16.80 -2.27 9.85
CA PRO A 139 17.03 -2.59 11.25
C PRO A 139 17.71 -3.94 11.49
N LEU A 140 17.85 -4.79 10.46
CA LEU A 140 18.64 -6.02 10.56
C LEU A 140 20.15 -5.72 10.70
N ILE A 141 20.61 -4.60 10.12
CA ILE A 141 22.03 -4.26 10.00
C ILE A 141 22.37 -2.96 10.74
N ASN A 142 21.42 -2.03 10.88
CA ASN A 142 21.63 -0.75 11.56
C ASN A 142 20.87 -0.68 12.91
N PRO A 143 21.56 -0.74 14.07
CA PRO A 143 20.93 -0.63 15.38
C PRO A 143 20.17 0.67 15.63
N GLU A 144 20.58 1.78 15.00
CA GLU A 144 19.90 3.08 15.17
C GLU A 144 18.50 3.11 14.54
N SER A 145 18.25 2.20 13.60
CA SER A 145 16.96 2.08 12.92
C SER A 145 15.94 1.18 13.62
N ILE A 146 16.30 0.59 14.77
CA ILE A 146 15.38 -0.27 15.52
C ILE A 146 14.30 0.59 16.18
N PRO A 147 12.99 0.34 15.89
CA PRO A 147 11.89 1.05 16.52
C PRO A 147 11.95 0.95 18.05
N HIS A 148 11.63 2.03 18.76
CA HIS A 148 11.68 2.07 20.23
C HIS A 148 10.95 0.91 20.92
N LYS A 149 9.84 0.43 20.33
CA LYS A 149 9.04 -0.69 20.86
C LYS A 149 9.71 -2.06 20.74
N LEU A 150 10.73 -2.17 19.89
CA LEU A 150 11.48 -3.41 19.65
C LEU A 150 12.89 -3.36 20.26
N ARG A 151 13.26 -2.23 20.87
CA ARG A 151 14.51 -2.14 21.64
C ARG A 151 14.41 -3.07 22.84
N ASP A 152 15.47 -3.81 23.09
CA ASP A 152 15.58 -4.81 24.17
C ASP A 152 14.58 -5.98 24.05
N SER A 153 13.96 -6.17 22.87
CA SER A 153 13.11 -7.34 22.63
C SER A 153 13.96 -8.56 22.36
N PHE A 154 13.87 -9.56 23.25
CA PHE A 154 14.59 -10.82 23.12
C PHE A 154 14.34 -11.49 21.76
N PHE A 155 13.09 -11.49 21.30
CA PHE A 155 12.73 -12.10 20.01
C PHE A 155 13.38 -11.37 18.83
N PHE A 156 13.28 -10.04 18.83
CA PHE A 156 13.80 -9.21 17.74
C PHE A 156 15.32 -9.34 17.63
N ASP A 157 16.02 -9.25 18.75
CA ASP A 157 17.48 -9.34 18.81
C ASP A 157 17.94 -10.75 18.39
N SER A 158 17.30 -11.79 18.92
CA SER A 158 17.59 -13.18 18.53
C SER A 158 17.38 -13.41 17.03
N PHE A 159 16.32 -12.82 16.45
CA PHE A 159 16.06 -12.92 15.02
C PHE A 159 17.16 -12.21 14.20
N CYS A 160 17.57 -11.01 14.61
CA CYS A 160 18.63 -10.27 13.96
C CYS A 160 19.98 -11.01 14.03
N ASP A 161 20.29 -11.63 15.16
CA ASP A 161 21.50 -12.43 15.32
C ASP A 161 21.47 -13.69 14.44
N ALA A 162 20.32 -14.37 14.38
CA ALA A 162 20.13 -15.50 13.47
C ALA A 162 20.24 -15.07 12.00
N PHE A 163 19.74 -13.88 11.63
CA PHE A 163 19.91 -13.32 10.29
C PHE A 163 21.39 -13.07 9.97
N ARG A 164 22.13 -12.42 10.87
CA ARG A 164 23.57 -12.10 10.70
C ARG A 164 24.44 -13.35 10.62
N ALA A 165 24.06 -14.41 11.35
CA ALA A 165 24.73 -15.69 11.33
C ALA A 165 24.34 -16.58 10.13
N ASP A 166 23.50 -16.09 9.20
CA ASP A 166 22.95 -16.84 8.06
C ASP A 166 22.23 -18.15 8.47
N ASN A 167 21.64 -18.16 9.67
CA ASN A 167 20.96 -19.32 10.28
C ASN A 167 19.44 -19.27 10.09
N LEU A 168 18.92 -18.35 9.29
CA LEU A 168 17.48 -18.24 9.05
C LEU A 168 17.01 -19.21 7.96
N HIS A 169 15.95 -19.95 8.29
CA HIS A 169 15.26 -20.78 7.32
C HIS A 169 14.40 -19.91 6.39
N VAL A 170 14.88 -19.68 5.17
CA VAL A 170 14.12 -18.99 4.13
C VAL A 170 13.29 -20.01 3.35
N PRO A 171 11.97 -19.82 3.21
CA PRO A 171 11.14 -20.75 2.45
C PRO A 171 11.60 -20.83 0.99
N SER A 172 11.48 -22.01 0.42
CA SER A 172 11.71 -22.24 -1.02
C SER A 172 10.38 -22.34 -1.74
N LEU A 173 10.26 -21.66 -2.87
CA LEU A 173 9.08 -21.81 -3.72
C LEU A 173 9.07 -23.23 -4.33
N PRO A 174 7.91 -23.90 -4.44
CA PRO A 174 7.81 -25.20 -5.08
C PRO A 174 8.46 -25.25 -6.48
N ASP A 175 9.12 -26.36 -6.78
CA ASP A 175 9.96 -26.54 -7.98
C ASP A 175 9.17 -26.29 -9.28
N VAL A 176 7.90 -26.72 -9.34
CA VAL A 176 7.01 -26.46 -10.49
C VAL A 176 6.86 -24.96 -10.78
N ALA A 177 6.67 -24.13 -9.75
CA ALA A 177 6.55 -22.69 -9.91
C ALA A 177 7.90 -22.03 -10.27
N LEU A 178 9.02 -22.51 -9.71
CA LEU A 178 10.37 -22.05 -10.09
C LEU A 178 10.67 -22.34 -11.56
N ARG A 179 10.42 -23.57 -12.01
CA ARG A 179 10.65 -24.01 -13.39
C ARG A 179 9.77 -23.26 -14.37
N LEU A 180 8.49 -23.10 -14.07
CA LEU A 180 7.56 -22.38 -14.94
C LEU A 180 7.93 -20.90 -15.09
N ARG A 181 8.39 -20.25 -14.01
CA ARG A 181 8.91 -18.87 -14.07
C ARG A 181 10.20 -18.79 -14.89
N SER A 182 11.11 -19.73 -14.71
CA SER A 182 12.36 -19.78 -15.49
C SER A 182 12.10 -20.02 -16.98
N ALA A 183 11.02 -20.74 -17.30
CA ALA A 183 10.66 -21.06 -18.67
C ALA A 183 10.11 -19.85 -19.46
N LEU A 184 9.46 -18.88 -18.79
CA LEU A 184 9.06 -17.61 -19.42
C LEU A 184 10.23 -16.77 -19.92
N GLN A 185 11.40 -16.90 -19.28
CA GLN A 185 12.60 -16.21 -19.75
C GLN A 185 13.16 -16.82 -21.05
N LYS A 186 12.67 -18.00 -21.46
CA LYS A 186 13.22 -18.79 -22.58
C LYS A 186 12.21 -19.02 -23.72
N ASP A 187 11.07 -18.35 -23.69
CA ASP A 187 10.01 -18.41 -24.72
C ASP A 187 9.64 -19.85 -25.14
N ILE A 188 9.20 -20.66 -24.16
CA ILE A 188 8.91 -22.08 -24.36
C ILE A 188 7.52 -22.33 -24.98
N SER A 189 7.32 -23.53 -25.53
CA SER A 189 6.02 -23.96 -26.05
C SER A 189 5.01 -24.26 -24.93
N ILE A 190 3.70 -24.19 -25.25
CA ILE A 190 2.61 -24.62 -24.35
C ILE A 190 2.81 -26.08 -23.91
N ALA A 191 3.26 -26.96 -24.81
CA ALA A 191 3.50 -28.36 -24.50
C ALA A 191 4.57 -28.53 -23.42
N ASP A 192 5.62 -27.71 -23.44
CA ASP A 192 6.67 -27.75 -22.42
C ASP A 192 6.20 -27.18 -21.08
N ALA A 193 5.35 -26.16 -21.10
CA ALA A 193 4.70 -25.64 -19.90
C ALA A 193 3.83 -26.71 -19.23
N VAL A 194 3.06 -27.46 -20.02
CA VAL A 194 2.23 -28.57 -19.55
C VAL A 194 3.07 -29.69 -18.95
N LYS A 195 4.23 -30.02 -19.55
CA LYS A 195 5.17 -31.00 -18.96
C LYS A 195 5.64 -30.58 -17.58
N ILE A 196 6.00 -29.30 -17.40
CA ILE A 196 6.42 -28.76 -16.10
C ILE A 196 5.27 -28.83 -15.09
N LEU A 197 4.07 -28.39 -15.50
CA LEU A 197 2.89 -28.36 -14.64
C LEU A 197 2.51 -29.76 -14.14
N ASN A 198 2.53 -30.75 -15.04
CA ASN A 198 2.19 -32.15 -14.72
C ASN A 198 3.19 -32.85 -13.77
N LEU A 199 4.31 -32.22 -13.42
CA LEU A 199 5.19 -32.71 -12.35
C LEU A 199 4.52 -32.63 -10.97
N ASP A 200 3.52 -31.75 -10.80
CA ASP A 200 2.71 -31.66 -9.58
C ASP A 200 1.21 -31.77 -9.95
N PRO A 201 0.61 -32.96 -9.75
CA PRO A 201 -0.81 -33.19 -10.01
C PRO A 201 -1.75 -32.32 -9.17
N VAL A 202 -1.33 -31.93 -7.96
CA VAL A 202 -2.15 -31.09 -7.06
C VAL A 202 -2.22 -29.67 -7.63
N ILE A 203 -1.09 -29.09 -8.03
CA ILE A 203 -1.06 -27.78 -8.67
C ILE A 203 -1.83 -27.81 -10.00
N SER A 204 -1.64 -28.86 -10.81
CA SER A 204 -2.36 -29.05 -12.08
C SER A 204 -3.87 -29.06 -11.90
N SER A 205 -4.36 -29.88 -10.96
CA SER A 205 -5.79 -29.97 -10.63
C SER A 205 -6.36 -28.63 -10.16
N LYS A 206 -5.63 -27.93 -9.28
CA LYS A 206 -6.04 -26.60 -8.80
C LYS A 206 -6.09 -25.56 -9.91
N LEU A 207 -5.12 -25.57 -10.83
CA LEU A 207 -5.14 -24.67 -11.98
C LEU A 207 -6.39 -24.91 -12.85
N ILE A 208 -6.75 -26.17 -13.10
CA ILE A 208 -7.96 -26.53 -13.86
C ILE A 208 -9.22 -26.01 -13.14
N GLN A 209 -9.30 -26.17 -11.82
CA GLN A 209 -10.42 -25.63 -11.03
C GLN A 209 -10.52 -24.10 -11.16
N VAL A 210 -9.39 -23.40 -11.06
CA VAL A 210 -9.32 -21.94 -11.19
C VAL A 210 -9.68 -21.48 -12.61
N ALA A 211 -9.21 -22.18 -13.64
CA ALA A 211 -9.55 -21.91 -15.04
C ALA A 211 -11.03 -22.16 -15.38
N ASN A 212 -11.75 -22.89 -14.52
CA ASN A 212 -13.21 -23.08 -14.58
C ASN A 212 -13.98 -22.14 -13.62
N SER A 213 -13.29 -21.31 -12.85
CA SER A 213 -13.93 -20.33 -11.95
C SER A 213 -14.67 -19.23 -12.73
N PRO A 214 -15.64 -18.52 -12.13
CA PRO A 214 -16.41 -17.47 -12.80
C PRO A 214 -15.58 -16.41 -13.54
N ILE A 215 -14.35 -16.18 -13.10
CA ILE A 215 -13.43 -15.18 -13.67
C ILE A 215 -12.81 -15.65 -14.98
N TYR A 216 -12.40 -16.91 -15.05
CA TYR A 216 -11.62 -17.44 -16.18
C TYR A 216 -12.42 -18.42 -17.07
N ARG A 217 -13.64 -18.82 -16.65
CA ARG A 217 -14.42 -19.81 -17.39
C ARG A 217 -14.78 -19.31 -18.79
N GLY A 218 -14.60 -20.20 -19.77
CA GLY A 218 -15.18 -20.05 -21.10
C GLY A 218 -16.59 -20.65 -21.17
N SER A 219 -17.11 -20.79 -22.39
CA SER A 219 -18.42 -21.40 -22.64
C SER A 219 -18.51 -22.86 -22.18
N ASN A 220 -17.39 -23.60 -22.26
CA ASN A 220 -17.30 -25.01 -21.87
C ASN A 220 -16.30 -25.21 -20.72
N PRO A 221 -16.56 -26.12 -19.76
CA PRO A 221 -15.58 -26.49 -18.75
C PRO A 221 -14.39 -27.22 -19.38
N ILE A 222 -13.21 -27.04 -18.79
CA ILE A 222 -11.99 -27.73 -19.20
C ILE A 222 -11.59 -28.80 -18.19
N THR A 223 -10.90 -29.84 -18.66
CA THR A 223 -10.53 -31.02 -17.86
C THR A 223 -9.04 -31.35 -17.93
N SER A 224 -8.25 -30.59 -18.69
CA SER A 224 -6.82 -30.85 -18.88
C SER A 224 -5.95 -29.60 -18.61
N SER A 225 -4.72 -29.85 -18.15
CA SER A 225 -3.68 -28.83 -17.98
C SER A 225 -3.38 -28.09 -19.29
N HIS A 226 -3.45 -28.80 -20.43
CA HIS A 226 -3.24 -28.22 -21.75
C HIS A 226 -4.32 -27.20 -22.09
N ASP A 227 -5.59 -27.54 -21.89
CA ASP A 227 -6.70 -26.62 -22.14
C ASP A 227 -6.67 -25.42 -21.18
N ALA A 228 -6.20 -25.63 -19.95
CA ALA A 228 -6.01 -24.55 -18.97
C ALA A 228 -4.96 -23.56 -19.45
N VAL A 229 -3.78 -24.04 -19.86
CA VAL A 229 -2.70 -23.17 -20.36
C VAL A 229 -3.13 -22.47 -21.65
N ASN A 230 -3.84 -23.15 -22.55
CA ASN A 230 -4.31 -22.57 -23.81
C ASN A 230 -5.36 -21.47 -23.58
N ARG A 231 -6.28 -21.68 -22.62
CA ARG A 231 -7.32 -20.69 -22.28
C ARG A 231 -6.76 -19.47 -21.55
N LEU A 232 -5.95 -19.71 -20.53
CA LEU A 232 -5.41 -18.66 -19.67
C LEU A 232 -4.28 -17.90 -20.38
N GLY A 233 -3.60 -18.55 -21.32
CA GLY A 233 -2.30 -18.10 -21.79
C GLY A 233 -1.20 -18.37 -20.77
N PHE A 234 0.03 -18.30 -21.25
CA PHE A 234 1.19 -18.79 -20.50
C PHE A 234 1.52 -17.90 -19.28
N LYS A 235 1.42 -16.57 -19.43
CA LYS A 235 1.71 -15.60 -18.37
C LYS A 235 0.73 -15.71 -17.20
N THR A 236 -0.58 -15.75 -17.48
CA THR A 236 -1.62 -15.96 -16.45
C THR A 236 -1.46 -17.32 -15.78
N THR A 237 -1.19 -18.38 -16.55
CA THR A 237 -0.89 -19.71 -15.99
C THR A 237 0.26 -19.66 -14.99
N GLN A 238 1.36 -18.98 -15.33
CA GLN A 238 2.51 -18.84 -14.43
C GLN A 238 2.14 -18.10 -13.13
N ASN A 239 1.42 -16.98 -13.23
CA ASN A 239 1.00 -16.20 -12.07
C ASN A 239 0.08 -17.03 -11.15
N LEU A 240 -0.87 -17.77 -11.72
CA LEU A 240 -1.79 -18.62 -10.96
C LEU A 240 -1.09 -19.83 -10.33
N VAL A 241 -0.21 -20.52 -11.06
CA VAL A 241 0.60 -21.62 -10.51
C VAL A 241 1.46 -21.14 -9.35
N THR A 242 2.08 -19.96 -9.49
CA THR A 242 2.83 -19.32 -8.40
C THR A 242 1.91 -19.04 -7.21
N SER A 243 0.74 -18.46 -7.46
CA SER A 243 -0.26 -18.15 -6.43
C SER A 243 -0.74 -19.39 -5.66
N ILE A 244 -1.03 -20.49 -6.36
CA ILE A 244 -1.42 -21.79 -5.78
C ILE A 244 -0.28 -22.34 -4.91
N SER A 245 0.96 -22.23 -5.40
CA SER A 245 2.17 -22.73 -4.72
C SER A 245 2.45 -21.97 -3.42
N LEU A 246 2.19 -20.66 -3.38
CA LEU A 246 2.41 -19.83 -2.19
C LEU A 246 1.59 -20.31 -0.99
N HIS A 247 0.35 -20.78 -1.18
CA HIS A 247 -0.50 -21.23 -0.07
C HIS A 247 0.16 -22.34 0.76
N GLN A 248 0.93 -23.23 0.11
CA GLN A 248 1.60 -24.34 0.78
C GLN A 248 2.64 -23.85 1.80
N LEU A 249 3.17 -22.63 1.63
CA LEU A 249 4.19 -22.04 2.49
C LEU A 249 3.60 -21.42 3.77
N PHE A 250 2.32 -21.01 3.76
CA PHE A 250 1.67 -20.37 4.91
C PHE A 250 1.15 -21.40 5.92
N ARG A 251 2.02 -22.25 6.46
CA ARG A 251 1.66 -23.30 7.44
C ARG A 251 2.66 -23.33 8.58
N SER A 252 2.16 -23.60 9.79
CA SER A 252 2.97 -23.77 11.00
C SER A 252 2.49 -25.03 11.75
N ARG A 253 3.43 -25.76 12.34
CA ARG A 253 3.18 -26.93 13.20
C ARG A 253 2.61 -26.50 14.56
N ASN A 254 3.01 -25.33 15.05
CA ASN A 254 2.46 -24.76 16.27
C ASN A 254 1.07 -24.14 16.00
N ARG A 255 0.07 -24.46 16.84
CA ARG A 255 -1.32 -24.01 16.64
C ARG A 255 -1.49 -22.49 16.72
N GLN A 256 -0.83 -21.82 17.67
CA GLN A 256 -0.93 -20.38 17.86
C GLN A 256 -0.29 -19.63 16.70
N LEU A 257 0.93 -20.03 16.31
CA LEU A 257 1.63 -19.48 15.15
C LEU A 257 0.89 -19.79 13.83
N ASN A 258 0.25 -20.96 13.74
CA ASN A 258 -0.57 -21.30 12.58
C ASN A 258 -1.80 -20.37 12.46
N ASN A 259 -2.42 -19.98 13.57
CA ASN A 259 -3.52 -18.99 13.52
C ASN A 259 -3.03 -17.62 13.01
N ILE A 260 -1.82 -17.20 13.40
CA ILE A 260 -1.20 -15.95 12.94
C ILE A 260 -0.93 -16.02 11.43
N ILE A 261 -0.22 -17.04 10.96
CA ILE A 261 0.15 -17.15 9.54
C ILE A 261 -1.07 -17.34 8.63
N GLN A 262 -2.10 -18.06 9.10
CA GLN A 262 -3.37 -18.21 8.38
C GLN A 262 -4.17 -16.91 8.33
N THR A 263 -4.07 -16.06 9.36
CA THR A 263 -4.66 -14.71 9.34
C THR A 263 -3.97 -13.84 8.31
N LEU A 264 -2.63 -13.88 8.26
CA LEU A 264 -1.85 -13.18 7.23
C LEU A 264 -2.21 -13.66 5.83
N TRP A 265 -2.34 -14.98 5.61
CA TRP A 265 -2.76 -15.53 4.33
C TRP A 265 -4.16 -15.07 3.91
N LYS A 266 -5.13 -15.06 4.83
CA LYS A 266 -6.48 -14.54 4.56
C LYS A 266 -6.45 -13.06 4.17
N GLN A 267 -5.59 -12.27 4.80
CA GLN A 267 -5.38 -10.86 4.43
C GLN A 267 -4.75 -10.73 3.05
N SER A 268 -3.74 -11.54 2.70
CA SER A 268 -3.15 -11.56 1.35
C SER A 268 -4.19 -11.87 0.29
N ILE A 269 -5.07 -12.85 0.54
CA ILE A 269 -6.17 -13.17 -0.36
C ILE A 269 -7.09 -11.97 -0.57
N GLN A 270 -7.50 -11.30 0.51
CA GLN A 270 -8.37 -10.13 0.43
C GLN A 270 -7.72 -9.00 -0.36
N ILE A 271 -6.44 -8.71 -0.10
CA ILE A 271 -5.67 -7.67 -0.79
C ILE A 271 -5.46 -8.05 -2.26
N ALA A 272 -5.17 -9.30 -2.57
CA ALA A 272 -5.03 -9.80 -3.94
C ALA A 272 -6.32 -9.63 -4.74
N SER A 273 -7.48 -9.98 -4.16
CA SER A 273 -8.78 -9.78 -4.80
C SER A 273 -9.06 -8.31 -5.12
N LEU A 274 -8.80 -7.43 -4.17
CA LEU A 274 -8.96 -5.98 -4.37
C LEU A 274 -7.96 -5.46 -5.41
N SER A 275 -6.72 -5.93 -5.39
CA SER A 275 -5.66 -5.52 -6.33
C SER A 275 -6.02 -5.91 -7.77
N HIS A 276 -6.47 -7.16 -7.99
CA HIS A 276 -6.95 -7.62 -9.29
C HIS A 276 -8.13 -6.78 -9.80
N THR A 277 -9.08 -6.47 -8.91
CA THR A 277 -10.25 -5.63 -9.24
C THR A 277 -9.83 -4.22 -9.66
N LEU A 278 -8.99 -3.55 -8.85
CA LEU A 278 -8.49 -2.20 -9.11
C LEU A 278 -7.69 -2.15 -10.42
N ALA A 279 -6.84 -3.15 -10.68
CA ALA A 279 -6.12 -3.29 -11.94
C ALA A 279 -7.07 -3.46 -13.13
N GLY A 280 -8.12 -4.28 -13.00
CA GLY A 280 -9.13 -4.47 -14.05
C GLY A 280 -9.96 -3.21 -14.36
N LEU A 281 -10.27 -2.41 -13.35
CA LEU A 281 -10.99 -1.14 -13.50
C LEU A 281 -10.14 -0.06 -14.18
N THR A 282 -8.89 0.07 -13.74
CA THR A 282 -7.96 1.10 -14.23
C THR A 282 -7.34 0.73 -15.58
N ARG A 283 -7.15 -0.57 -15.85
CA ARG A 283 -6.47 -1.13 -17.03
C ARG A 283 -5.06 -0.59 -17.26
N LYS A 284 -4.46 0.05 -16.25
CA LYS A 284 -3.09 0.59 -16.29
C LYS A 284 -2.03 -0.46 -15.98
N VAL A 285 -2.39 -1.50 -15.23
CA VAL A 285 -1.53 -2.64 -14.90
C VAL A 285 -2.27 -3.96 -15.16
N ASN A 286 -1.53 -5.06 -15.35
CA ASN A 286 -2.14 -6.38 -15.57
C ASN A 286 -2.83 -6.90 -14.30
N ALA A 287 -4.07 -7.36 -14.41
CA ALA A 287 -4.87 -7.80 -13.28
C ALA A 287 -4.34 -9.09 -12.60
N ASP A 288 -3.83 -10.05 -13.36
CA ASP A 288 -3.24 -11.28 -12.82
C ASP A 288 -1.91 -11.00 -12.10
N GLU A 289 -1.13 -10.04 -12.61
CA GLU A 289 0.06 -9.56 -11.91
C GLU A 289 -0.30 -8.82 -10.62
N ALA A 290 -1.38 -8.01 -10.62
CA ALA A 290 -1.88 -7.35 -9.42
C ALA A 290 -2.43 -8.36 -8.38
N LEU A 291 -3.06 -9.45 -8.83
CA LEU A 291 -3.46 -10.57 -7.98
C LEU A 291 -2.24 -11.19 -7.28
N LEU A 292 -1.22 -11.57 -8.06
CA LEU A 292 0.01 -12.15 -7.53
C LEU A 292 0.73 -11.19 -6.58
N ALA A 293 0.81 -9.91 -6.96
CA ALA A 293 1.36 -8.82 -6.15
C ALA A 293 0.71 -8.73 -4.77
N GLY A 294 -0.64 -8.78 -4.72
CA GLY A 294 -1.37 -8.81 -3.45
C GLY A 294 -1.14 -10.09 -2.64
N LEU A 295 -0.87 -11.23 -3.27
CA LEU A 295 -0.56 -12.48 -2.56
C LEU A 295 0.84 -12.49 -1.93
N ILE A 296 1.83 -11.87 -2.59
CA ILE A 296 3.23 -11.90 -2.13
C ILE A 296 3.61 -10.75 -1.20
N HIS A 297 2.75 -9.73 -1.04
CA HIS A 297 3.10 -8.50 -0.34
C HIS A 297 3.58 -8.72 1.12
N ASN A 298 3.12 -9.77 1.79
CA ASN A 298 3.48 -10.11 3.17
C ASN A 298 4.33 -11.38 3.30
N ILE A 299 4.96 -11.82 2.22
CA ILE A 299 5.71 -13.09 2.21
C ILE A 299 6.91 -13.10 3.17
N GLY A 300 7.44 -11.93 3.51
CA GLY A 300 8.51 -11.79 4.50
C GLY A 300 8.10 -12.13 5.93
N ALA A 301 6.81 -12.31 6.22
CA ALA A 301 6.36 -12.83 7.51
C ALA A 301 6.70 -14.31 7.71
N LEU A 302 6.86 -15.09 6.62
CA LEU A 302 7.15 -16.53 6.68
C LEU A 302 8.42 -16.85 7.49
N PRO A 303 9.62 -16.32 7.16
CA PRO A 303 10.83 -16.62 7.91
C PRO A 303 10.76 -16.17 9.39
N ILE A 304 9.99 -15.12 9.69
CA ILE A 304 9.81 -14.64 11.07
C ILE A 304 8.96 -15.63 11.88
N VAL A 305 7.86 -16.13 11.30
CA VAL A 305 7.02 -17.14 11.95
C VAL A 305 7.76 -18.47 12.07
N THR A 306 8.49 -18.91 11.04
CA THR A 306 9.33 -20.11 11.10
C THR A 306 10.41 -20.00 12.17
N PHE A 307 11.03 -18.83 12.33
CA PHE A 307 11.97 -18.59 13.43
C PHE A 307 11.28 -18.65 14.79
N ALA A 308 10.08 -18.10 14.92
CA ALA A 308 9.28 -18.21 16.15
C ALA A 308 8.95 -19.66 16.50
N GLU A 309 8.73 -20.54 15.51
CA GLU A 309 8.57 -21.98 15.74
C GLU A 309 9.83 -22.66 16.30
N SER A 310 11.02 -22.10 16.04
CA SER A 310 12.30 -22.65 16.49
C SER A 310 12.67 -22.25 17.93
N ILE A 311 11.98 -21.25 18.49
CA ILE A 311 12.18 -20.75 19.85
C ILE A 311 11.02 -21.22 20.74
N ASP A 312 11.30 -21.43 22.02
CA ASP A 312 10.27 -21.69 23.02
C ASP A 312 9.27 -20.50 23.10
N ILE A 313 7.98 -20.79 22.95
CA ILE A 313 6.90 -19.79 22.91
C ILE A 313 6.78 -18.96 24.20
N SER A 314 7.36 -19.42 25.32
CA SER A 314 7.43 -18.67 26.58
C SER A 314 8.45 -17.52 26.56
N ARG A 315 9.34 -17.50 25.55
CA ARG A 315 10.47 -16.55 25.46
C ARG A 315 10.12 -15.25 24.74
N TYR A 316 8.93 -15.15 24.17
CA TYR A 316 8.47 -13.98 23.46
C TYR A 316 6.96 -13.83 23.61
N THR A 317 6.48 -12.60 23.47
CA THR A 317 5.06 -12.29 23.50
C THR A 317 4.47 -12.23 22.08
N GLU A 318 3.15 -12.40 21.96
CA GLU A 318 2.47 -12.19 20.68
C GLU A 318 2.64 -10.75 20.16
N GLU A 319 2.72 -9.77 21.07
CA GLU A 319 2.94 -8.36 20.72
C GLU A 319 4.33 -8.15 20.10
N GLU A 320 5.39 -8.71 20.69
CA GLU A 320 6.75 -8.66 20.14
C GLU A 320 6.84 -9.31 18.76
N LEU A 321 6.22 -10.49 18.59
CA LEU A 321 6.17 -11.18 17.31
C LEU A 321 5.47 -10.32 16.25
N ARG A 322 4.30 -9.75 16.58
CA ARG A 322 3.55 -8.89 15.65
C ARG A 322 4.31 -7.61 15.30
N ALA A 323 4.96 -6.98 16.27
CA ALA A 323 5.79 -5.80 16.04
C ALA A 323 7.00 -6.14 15.15
N SER A 324 7.64 -7.28 15.38
CA SER A 324 8.77 -7.76 14.57
C SER A 324 8.34 -8.06 13.12
N ILE A 325 7.17 -8.70 12.93
CA ILE A 325 6.57 -8.91 11.60
C ILE A 325 6.33 -7.57 10.91
N ALA A 326 5.69 -6.62 11.59
CA ALA A 326 5.39 -5.32 11.02
C ALA A 326 6.65 -4.56 10.56
N CYS A 327 7.74 -4.67 11.34
CA CYS A 327 9.01 -4.02 11.07
C CYS A 327 9.81 -4.69 9.94
N LEU A 328 9.88 -6.02 9.92
CA LEU A 328 10.84 -6.75 9.08
C LEU A 328 10.24 -7.36 7.80
N GLN A 329 8.92 -7.58 7.74
CA GLN A 329 8.31 -8.33 6.64
C GLN A 329 8.55 -7.71 5.25
N GLY A 330 8.63 -6.38 5.15
CA GLY A 330 8.86 -5.71 3.86
C GLY A 330 10.26 -5.96 3.31
N LEU A 331 11.27 -5.89 4.20
CA LEU A 331 12.67 -6.13 3.84
C LEU A 331 12.91 -7.61 3.51
N LEU A 332 12.42 -8.50 4.37
CA LEU A 332 12.55 -9.94 4.15
C LEU A 332 11.77 -10.42 2.92
N GLY A 333 10.60 -9.82 2.66
CA GLY A 333 9.83 -10.11 1.46
C GLY A 333 10.60 -9.73 0.20
N THR A 334 11.19 -8.54 0.16
CA THR A 334 12.05 -8.08 -0.95
C THR A 334 13.21 -9.05 -1.18
N TYR A 335 13.88 -9.47 -0.10
CA TYR A 335 14.98 -10.43 -0.15
C TYR A 335 14.53 -11.80 -0.70
N ILE A 336 13.40 -12.34 -0.22
CA ILE A 336 12.83 -13.61 -0.69
C ILE A 336 12.53 -13.54 -2.19
N LEU A 337 11.85 -12.49 -2.64
CA LEU A 337 11.46 -12.34 -4.05
C LEU A 337 12.68 -12.21 -4.96
N LYS A 338 13.73 -11.52 -4.51
CA LYS A 338 15.02 -11.46 -5.21
C LYS A 338 15.69 -12.83 -5.29
N LYS A 339 15.73 -13.59 -4.19
CA LYS A 339 16.27 -14.97 -4.15
C LYS A 339 15.48 -15.90 -5.07
N TRP A 340 14.19 -15.66 -5.24
CA TRP A 340 13.35 -16.38 -6.17
C TRP A 340 13.41 -15.83 -7.61
N HIS A 341 14.24 -14.84 -7.93
CA HIS A 341 14.32 -14.28 -9.29
C HIS A 341 12.97 -13.76 -9.81
N PHE A 342 12.17 -13.13 -8.95
CA PHE A 342 11.04 -12.32 -9.42
C PHE A 342 11.56 -11.06 -10.13
N PRO A 343 10.80 -10.48 -11.08
CA PRO A 343 11.20 -9.23 -11.70
C PRO A 343 11.14 -8.07 -10.69
N ASP A 344 11.91 -7.01 -10.95
CA ASP A 344 12.13 -5.91 -10.00
C ASP A 344 10.82 -5.21 -9.58
N ASN A 345 9.84 -5.12 -10.49
CA ASN A 345 8.52 -4.57 -10.19
C ASN A 345 7.76 -5.35 -9.10
N PHE A 346 8.03 -6.65 -8.93
CA PHE A 346 7.49 -7.44 -7.81
C PHE A 346 8.38 -7.36 -6.56
N GLN A 347 9.71 -7.27 -6.72
CA GLN A 347 10.64 -7.23 -5.59
C GLN A 347 10.39 -6.04 -4.67
N GLN A 348 9.96 -4.89 -5.21
CA GLN A 348 9.72 -3.67 -4.44
C GLN A 348 8.39 -3.66 -3.66
N ILE A 349 7.47 -4.58 -3.96
CA ILE A 349 6.12 -4.58 -3.40
C ILE A 349 6.12 -4.74 -1.87
N PRO A 350 6.84 -5.72 -1.28
CA PRO A 350 6.75 -5.93 0.16
C PRO A 350 7.19 -4.72 0.98
N VAL A 351 8.23 -4.01 0.54
CA VAL A 351 8.72 -2.81 1.25
C VAL A 351 7.80 -1.60 1.01
N ASN A 352 7.28 -1.39 -0.20
CA ASN A 352 6.50 -0.17 -0.49
C ASN A 352 5.05 -0.22 0.03
N THR A 353 4.48 -1.40 0.25
CA THR A 353 3.08 -1.54 0.73
C THR A 353 2.85 -1.11 2.18
N THR A 354 3.88 -0.68 2.91
CA THR A 354 3.78 -0.05 4.23
C THR A 354 4.00 1.46 4.20
N HIS A 355 4.41 2.03 3.06
CA HIS A 355 4.76 3.44 2.94
C HIS A 355 3.68 4.18 2.13
N TRP A 356 2.71 4.76 2.84
CA TRP A 356 1.55 5.42 2.22
C TRP A 356 1.90 6.53 1.21
N TYR A 357 3.03 7.21 1.42
CA TYR A 357 3.48 8.34 0.62
C TYR A 357 4.68 8.04 -0.27
N TYR A 358 5.03 6.76 -0.46
CA TYR A 358 6.09 6.39 -1.40
C TYR A 358 5.68 6.79 -2.82
N ASP A 359 6.57 7.52 -3.50
CA ASP A 359 6.42 7.88 -4.90
C ASP A 359 7.80 7.90 -5.57
N ASP A 360 7.93 7.16 -6.66
CA ASP A 360 9.12 7.10 -7.51
C ASP A 360 9.03 8.03 -8.72
N GLY A 361 7.94 8.80 -8.84
CA GLY A 361 7.68 9.70 -9.96
C GLY A 361 7.28 9.00 -11.24
N GLN A 362 7.11 7.67 -11.22
CA GLN A 362 6.60 6.91 -12.36
C GLN A 362 5.07 6.83 -12.34
N GLY A 363 4.49 6.43 -13.47
CA GLY A 363 3.07 6.09 -13.56
C GLY A 363 2.66 4.94 -12.63
N LEU A 364 1.36 4.64 -12.57
CA LEU A 364 0.80 3.64 -11.65
C LEU A 364 1.52 2.29 -11.73
N GLN A 365 2.09 1.83 -10.62
CA GLN A 365 2.80 0.55 -10.50
C GLN A 365 1.97 -0.50 -9.73
N LEU A 366 2.43 -1.76 -9.75
CA LEU A 366 1.81 -2.85 -8.99
C LEU A 366 1.76 -2.58 -7.48
N TYR A 367 2.82 -2.00 -6.90
CA TYR A 367 2.83 -1.68 -5.47
C TYR A 367 1.81 -0.59 -5.10
N ASP A 368 1.53 0.36 -6.00
CA ASP A 368 0.49 1.39 -5.80
C ASP A 368 -0.89 0.73 -5.71
N VAL A 369 -1.16 -0.21 -6.62
CA VAL A 369 -2.42 -0.97 -6.62
C VAL A 369 -2.57 -1.81 -5.35
N VAL A 370 -1.50 -2.47 -4.90
CA VAL A 370 -1.53 -3.25 -3.65
C VAL A 370 -1.70 -2.34 -2.42
N LEU A 371 -1.06 -1.17 -2.40
CA LEU A 371 -1.21 -0.17 -1.34
C LEU A 371 -2.66 0.30 -1.23
N LEU A 372 -3.29 0.63 -2.36
CA LEU A 372 -4.70 1.05 -2.41
C LEU A 372 -5.65 -0.11 -2.04
N ALA A 373 -5.38 -1.33 -2.51
CA ALA A 373 -6.13 -2.51 -2.10
C ALA A 373 -6.05 -2.74 -0.58
N LYS A 374 -4.88 -2.56 0.02
CA LYS A 374 -4.67 -2.62 1.47
C LYS A 374 -5.42 -1.50 2.20
N PHE A 375 -5.40 -0.28 1.66
CA PHE A 375 -6.19 0.84 2.17
C PHE A 375 -7.69 0.47 2.23
N HIS A 376 -8.25 0.01 1.11
CA HIS A 376 -9.66 -0.40 1.03
C HIS A 376 -9.99 -1.56 1.95
N SER A 377 -9.07 -2.53 2.11
CA SER A 377 -9.26 -3.64 3.04
C SER A 377 -9.37 -3.22 4.50
N GLN A 378 -8.88 -2.03 4.85
CA GLN A 378 -8.91 -1.49 6.21
C GLN A 378 -10.11 -0.54 6.46
N LEU A 379 -10.82 -0.14 5.39
CA LEU A 379 -12.07 0.61 5.50
C LEU A 379 -13.13 -0.24 6.21
N GLY A 380 -13.68 0.28 7.31
CA GLY A 380 -14.67 -0.42 8.15
C GLY A 380 -14.07 -1.36 9.21
N GLY A 381 -12.74 -1.47 9.29
CA GLY A 381 -12.05 -2.18 10.38
C GLY A 381 -11.76 -1.27 11.59
N ALA A 382 -11.29 -1.87 12.69
CA ALA A 382 -10.91 -1.14 13.91
C ALA A 382 -9.82 -0.06 13.69
N ASN A 383 -9.03 -0.18 12.61
CA ASN A 383 -7.96 0.76 12.27
C ASN A 383 -8.36 1.82 11.24
N ALA A 384 -9.63 1.89 10.79
CA ALA A 384 -10.07 2.82 9.76
C ALA A 384 -9.81 4.30 10.15
N GLN A 385 -9.84 4.62 11.44
CA GLN A 385 -9.57 5.98 11.96
C GLN A 385 -8.10 6.41 11.82
N LYS A 386 -7.17 5.46 11.68
CA LYS A 386 -5.73 5.72 11.55
C LYS A 386 -5.28 5.85 10.10
N LEU A 387 -6.17 5.59 9.14
CA LEU A 387 -5.83 5.66 7.72
C LEU A 387 -5.57 7.09 7.27
N PRO A 388 -4.58 7.31 6.40
CA PRO A 388 -4.39 8.59 5.73
C PRO A 388 -5.63 8.99 4.93
N PRO A 389 -5.86 10.28 4.68
CA PRO A 389 -6.89 10.67 3.73
C PRO A 389 -6.53 10.18 2.31
N LEU A 390 -7.45 9.50 1.63
CA LEU A 390 -7.18 8.76 0.39
C LEU A 390 -6.59 9.63 -0.73
N ASN A 391 -7.10 10.84 -0.88
CA ASN A 391 -6.65 11.86 -1.84
C ASN A 391 -5.22 12.38 -1.61
N THR A 392 -4.67 12.18 -0.42
CA THR A 392 -3.30 12.57 -0.11
C THR A 392 -2.31 11.51 -0.55
N LEU A 393 -2.77 10.32 -0.95
CA LEU A 393 -1.89 9.23 -1.36
C LEU A 393 -1.41 9.45 -2.80
N PRO A 394 -0.08 9.44 -3.05
CA PRO A 394 0.45 9.49 -4.42
C PRO A 394 -0.10 8.35 -5.28
N ALA A 395 -0.21 7.15 -4.71
CA ALA A 395 -0.81 6.00 -5.38
C ALA A 395 -2.24 6.28 -5.88
N PHE A 396 -3.03 7.03 -5.11
CA PHE A 396 -4.40 7.41 -5.50
C PHE A 396 -4.39 8.46 -6.60
N GLN A 397 -3.51 9.45 -6.53
CA GLN A 397 -3.38 10.50 -7.54
C GLN A 397 -2.92 9.98 -8.90
N LYS A 398 -2.22 8.84 -8.94
CA LYS A 398 -1.86 8.12 -10.18
C LYS A 398 -3.05 7.43 -10.87
N LEU A 399 -4.19 7.33 -10.19
CA LEU A 399 -5.46 6.89 -10.77
C LEU A 399 -6.10 8.11 -11.43
N ASP A 400 -6.21 8.14 -12.76
CA ASP A 400 -6.79 9.31 -13.45
C ASP A 400 -8.23 9.58 -12.97
N ASP A 401 -8.67 10.83 -13.06
CA ASP A 401 -9.98 11.36 -12.61
C ASP A 401 -11.20 10.54 -13.06
N SER A 402 -11.07 9.74 -14.12
CA SER A 402 -12.14 8.93 -14.70
C SER A 402 -12.39 7.60 -13.98
N ALA A 403 -11.51 7.13 -13.11
CA ALA A 403 -11.50 5.72 -12.71
C ALA A 403 -12.08 5.41 -11.32
N LEU A 404 -11.84 6.20 -10.28
CA LEU A 404 -12.12 5.79 -8.89
C LEU A 404 -12.50 6.98 -7.99
N THR A 405 -13.77 7.11 -7.61
CA THR A 405 -14.15 7.95 -6.45
C THR A 405 -13.80 7.21 -5.15
N PRO A 406 -13.59 7.91 -4.02
CA PRO A 406 -13.48 7.27 -2.70
C PRO A 406 -14.65 6.33 -2.37
N ASP A 407 -15.81 6.60 -3.00
CA ASP A 407 -17.06 5.86 -2.90
C ASP A 407 -17.34 4.93 -4.09
N MET A 408 -16.38 4.66 -4.97
CA MET A 408 -16.63 3.76 -6.09
C MET A 408 -17.14 2.42 -5.56
N SER A 409 -18.38 2.13 -5.95
CA SER A 409 -19.36 1.51 -5.06
C SER A 409 -18.77 0.37 -4.23
N LEU A 410 -18.94 0.46 -2.91
CA LEU A 410 -18.79 -0.66 -1.99
C LEU A 410 -19.32 -1.96 -2.62
N LYS A 411 -20.39 -1.85 -3.40
CA LYS A 411 -20.99 -2.90 -4.21
C LYS A 411 -20.11 -3.44 -5.36
N ALA A 412 -19.52 -2.63 -6.23
CA ALA A 412 -18.61 -3.10 -7.29
C ALA A 412 -17.34 -3.76 -6.71
N LEU A 413 -16.78 -3.20 -5.62
CA LEU A 413 -15.68 -3.82 -4.90
C LEU A 413 -16.11 -5.10 -4.17
N GLN A 414 -17.35 -5.17 -3.64
CA GLN A 414 -17.90 -6.37 -2.99
C GLN A 414 -18.22 -7.48 -3.99
N ASP A 415 -18.84 -7.16 -5.13
CA ASP A 415 -19.22 -8.12 -6.17
C ASP A 415 -17.98 -8.73 -6.82
N ALA A 416 -16.98 -7.90 -7.14
CA ALA A 416 -15.69 -8.38 -7.64
C ALA A 416 -14.88 -9.14 -6.57
N LYS A 417 -14.93 -8.70 -5.31
CA LYS A 417 -14.36 -9.45 -4.18
C LYS A 417 -14.98 -10.83 -4.05
N GLN A 418 -16.29 -10.98 -4.23
CA GLN A 418 -16.98 -12.27 -4.09
C GLN A 418 -16.54 -13.26 -5.17
N GLN A 419 -16.53 -12.83 -6.43
CA GLN A 419 -16.10 -13.67 -7.55
C GLN A 419 -14.63 -14.11 -7.43
N ILE A 420 -13.74 -13.20 -6.97
CA ILE A 420 -12.33 -13.54 -6.76
C ILE A 420 -12.14 -14.38 -5.50
N ALA A 421 -12.90 -14.14 -4.43
CA ALA A 421 -12.85 -14.98 -3.24
C ALA A 421 -13.28 -16.42 -3.55
N GLU A 422 -14.23 -16.63 -4.45
CA GLU A 422 -14.60 -17.94 -4.97
C GLU A 422 -13.47 -18.57 -5.79
N ALA A 423 -12.85 -17.84 -6.72
CA ALA A 423 -11.71 -18.34 -7.49
C ALA A 423 -10.49 -18.69 -6.59
N ILE A 424 -10.23 -17.87 -5.57
CA ILE A 424 -9.15 -18.10 -4.61
C ILE A 424 -9.53 -19.18 -3.57
N SER A 425 -10.82 -19.49 -3.37
CA SER A 425 -11.22 -20.57 -2.47
C SER A 425 -10.62 -21.92 -2.91
N PHE A 426 -10.44 -22.11 -4.22
CA PHE A 426 -9.72 -23.26 -4.80
C PHE A 426 -8.24 -23.31 -4.44
N PHE A 427 -7.64 -22.22 -3.95
CA PHE A 427 -6.29 -22.27 -3.38
C PHE A 427 -6.30 -22.93 -1.99
N ARG A 428 -7.39 -22.78 -1.22
CA ARG A 428 -7.52 -23.18 0.19
C ARG A 428 -7.78 -24.68 0.38
N THR A 429 -8.62 -25.26 -0.47
CA THR A 429 -8.91 -26.70 -0.54
C THR A 429 -7.80 -27.40 -1.31
#